data_AF-A0A960YQT8-F1
#
_entry.id   AF-A0A960YQT8-F1
#
_cell.length_a   1.000
_cell.length_b   1.000
_cell.length_c   1.000
_cell.angle_alpha   90.00
_cell.angle_beta   90.00
_cell.angle_gamma   90.00
#
_symmetry.space_group_name_H-M   'P 1'
#
loop_
_entity.id
_entity.type
_entity.pdbx_description
1 polymer ?
#
loop_
_entity_poly.entity_id
_entity_poly.type
_entity_poly.pdbx_seq_one_letter_code
_entity_poly.pdbx_strand_id
1 'polypeptide(L)'
;MLLSCRSQSGLLRRLLIPLASVSLVWLPVACKKADPVPPEVAARYFQHAAVFCQSITACIQESVRERLQNQVERRDLVLNRMNKELCHKNQLQLLGELETDPNGLKQPGYNAELYKNYAECASSLQKAPDCQAVRSIYNTLPACQKIRLSQLQPDS
;
A
#
# COMPACT_ATOMS: atom_id res chain seq x y z
N MET A 1 1.38 16.64 7.98
CA MET A 1 1.79 15.56 8.90
C MET A 1 0.53 14.77 9.23
N LEU A 2 0.44 13.50 8.82
CA LEU A 2 -0.76 12.69 9.03
C LEU A 2 -0.36 11.40 9.74
N LEU A 3 -1.00 11.15 10.89
CA LEU A 3 -0.89 9.92 11.67
C LEU A 3 -1.60 8.80 10.91
N SER A 4 -0.91 7.68 10.64
CA SER A 4 -1.52 6.48 10.08
C SER A 4 -1.70 5.46 11.21
N CYS A 5 -2.93 5.30 11.69
CA CYS A 5 -3.27 4.28 12.70
C CYS A 5 -3.70 3.00 11.98
N ARG A 6 -2.90 1.93 12.07
CA ARG A 6 -3.27 0.61 11.55
C ARG A 6 -4.03 -0.16 12.65
N SER A 7 -5.34 -0.28 12.50
CA SER A 7 -6.21 -1.04 13.41
C SER A 7 -5.94 -2.54 13.28
N GLN A 8 -5.27 -3.15 14.25
CA GLN A 8 -5.22 -4.61 14.40
C GLN A 8 -6.56 -5.10 14.95
N SER A 9 -7.56 -5.25 14.09
CA SER A 9 -8.81 -5.94 14.44
C SER A 9 -8.67 -7.43 14.17
N GLY A 10 -7.93 -8.11 15.04
CA GLY A 10 -7.91 -9.56 15.12
C GLY A 10 -9.22 -10.07 15.75
N LEU A 11 -9.94 -10.86 14.96
CA LEU A 11 -11.09 -11.69 15.27
C LEU A 11 -11.55 -11.80 16.74
N LEU A 12 -12.81 -11.38 16.94
CA LEU A 12 -13.85 -12.10 17.68
C LEU A 12 -13.48 -13.55 18.03
N ARG A 13 -13.12 -13.79 19.30
CA ARG A 13 -13.11 -15.13 19.87
C ARG A 13 -13.83 -15.14 21.22
N ARG A 14 -15.08 -15.59 21.14
CA ARG A 14 -15.89 -16.28 22.16
C ARG A 14 -16.36 -15.47 23.38
N LEU A 15 -17.69 -15.30 23.43
CA LEU A 15 -18.46 -15.24 24.66
C LEU A 15 -18.04 -16.37 25.62
N LEU A 16 -17.70 -16.01 26.86
CA LEU A 16 -18.32 -16.46 28.12
C LEU A 16 -17.58 -15.78 29.29
N ILE A 17 -18.35 -15.08 30.13
CA ILE A 17 -17.94 -14.20 31.24
C ILE A 17 -17.55 -15.05 32.47
N PRO A 18 -16.66 -14.62 33.40
CA PRO A 18 -17.14 -13.87 34.56
C PRO A 18 -16.28 -12.65 34.95
N LEU A 19 -16.97 -11.70 35.58
CA LEU A 19 -16.47 -10.47 36.19
C LEU A 19 -15.30 -10.71 37.15
N ALA A 20 -14.11 -10.23 36.80
CA ALA A 20 -13.08 -9.85 37.75
C ALA A 20 -12.12 -8.85 37.08
N SER A 21 -12.25 -7.58 37.47
CA SER A 21 -11.17 -6.57 37.48
C SER A 21 -10.07 -6.71 36.41
N VAL A 22 -10.37 -6.32 35.17
CA VAL A 22 -9.32 -5.99 34.21
C VAL A 22 -9.14 -4.48 34.27
N SER A 23 -8.09 -4.07 34.97
CA SER A 23 -7.52 -2.73 34.86
C SER A 23 -7.50 -2.33 33.38
N LEU A 24 -8.20 -1.25 33.05
CA LEU A 24 -8.06 -0.54 31.79
C LEU A 24 -6.62 0.01 31.73
N VAL A 25 -5.66 -0.86 31.40
CA VAL A 25 -4.37 -0.45 30.90
C VAL A 25 -4.68 0.21 29.58
N TRP A 26 -4.79 1.53 29.62
CA TRP A 26 -4.60 2.39 28.46
C TRP A 26 -3.22 2.09 27.91
N LEU A 27 -3.11 1.07 27.06
CA LEU A 27 -1.98 0.93 26.17
C LEU A 27 -2.04 2.17 25.27
N PRO A 28 -1.10 3.12 25.36
CA PRO A 28 -1.02 4.16 24.37
C PRO A 28 -0.85 3.44 23.04
N VAL A 29 -1.82 3.61 22.15
CA VAL A 29 -1.68 3.20 20.76
C VAL A 29 -0.44 3.93 20.26
N ALA A 30 0.69 3.22 20.24
CA ALA A 30 1.97 3.77 19.83
C ALA A 30 1.85 4.08 18.35
N CYS A 31 1.38 5.29 18.05
CA CYS A 31 1.40 5.87 16.73
C CYS A 31 2.87 6.10 16.40
N LYS A 32 3.53 5.09 15.84
CA LYS A 32 4.88 5.26 15.31
C LYS A 32 4.77 6.27 14.17
N LYS A 33 5.53 7.35 14.29
CA LYS A 33 5.73 8.31 13.21
C LYS A 33 6.33 7.51 12.06
N ALA A 34 5.68 7.51 10.90
CA ALA A 34 6.26 6.89 9.70
C ALA A 34 7.64 7.53 9.47
N ASP A 35 8.67 6.69 9.39
CA ASP A 35 10.01 7.18 9.16
C ASP A 35 10.06 7.95 7.82
N PRO A 36 10.78 9.09 7.78
CA PRO A 36 10.88 9.86 6.56
C PRO A 36 11.55 9.01 5.47
N VAL A 37 10.90 8.93 4.29
CA VAL A 37 11.45 8.23 3.12
C VAL A 37 12.84 8.82 2.81
N PRO A 38 13.90 7.99 2.76
CA PRO A 38 15.22 8.48 2.41
C PRO A 38 15.20 9.16 1.03
N PRO A 39 15.90 10.31 0.85
CA PRO A 39 15.88 11.04 -0.42
C PRO A 39 16.45 10.22 -1.59
N GLU A 40 17.36 9.28 -1.32
CA GLU A 40 17.92 8.34 -2.29
C GLU A 40 16.86 7.36 -2.83
N VAL A 41 15.99 6.85 -1.95
CA VAL A 41 14.85 5.98 -2.31
C VAL A 41 13.87 6.75 -3.17
N ALA A 42 13.52 7.97 -2.76
CA ALA A 42 12.64 8.82 -3.54
C ALA A 42 13.23 9.08 -4.94
N ALA A 43 14.49 9.52 -5.02
CA ALA A 43 15.13 9.83 -6.30
C ALA A 43 15.21 8.61 -7.24
N ARG A 44 15.50 7.42 -6.69
CA ARG A 44 15.65 6.20 -7.48
C ARG A 44 14.33 5.60 -7.95
N TYR A 45 13.27 5.72 -7.15
CA TYR A 45 12.04 4.96 -7.38
C TYR A 45 10.82 5.80 -7.74
N PHE A 46 10.93 7.13 -7.70
CA PHE A 46 9.82 8.03 -7.98
C PHE A 46 9.13 7.71 -9.30
N GLN A 47 9.88 7.47 -10.37
CA GLN A 47 9.30 7.22 -11.70
C GLN A 47 8.46 5.94 -11.73
N HIS A 48 8.95 4.82 -11.18
CA HIS A 48 8.22 3.57 -11.14
C HIS A 48 7.01 3.64 -10.21
N ALA A 49 7.15 4.26 -9.03
CA ALA A 49 6.03 4.49 -8.12
C ALA A 49 4.97 5.39 -8.78
N ALA A 50 5.39 6.39 -9.55
CA ALA A 50 4.50 7.29 -10.24
C ALA A 50 3.66 6.57 -11.31
N VAL A 51 4.33 5.79 -12.16
CA VAL A 51 3.70 4.98 -13.20
C VAL A 51 2.75 3.95 -12.60
N PHE A 52 3.21 3.21 -11.59
CA PHE A 52 2.38 2.22 -10.88
C PHE A 52 1.09 2.86 -10.35
N CYS A 53 1.22 3.96 -9.61
CA CYS A 53 0.07 4.63 -9.01
C CYS A 53 -0.84 5.28 -10.04
N GLN A 54 -0.31 5.75 -11.17
CA GLN A 54 -1.13 6.26 -12.26
C GLN A 54 -2.02 5.16 -12.86
N SER A 55 -1.45 4.00 -13.21
CA SER A 55 -2.20 2.88 -13.79
C SER A 55 -3.25 2.32 -12.83
N ILE A 56 -2.88 2.12 -11.55
CA ILE A 56 -3.81 1.58 -10.55
C ILE A 56 -4.91 2.57 -10.22
N THR A 57 -4.58 3.85 -10.00
CA THR A 57 -5.59 4.87 -9.66
C THR A 57 -6.56 5.09 -10.81
N ALA A 58 -6.08 5.13 -12.06
CA ALA A 58 -6.95 5.25 -13.23
C ALA A 58 -7.95 4.08 -13.32
N CYS A 59 -7.47 2.84 -13.13
CA CYS A 59 -8.32 1.66 -13.15
C CYS A 59 -9.34 1.62 -11.99
N ILE A 60 -8.96 2.06 -10.78
CA ILE A 60 -9.92 2.15 -9.67
C ILE A 60 -10.95 3.26 -9.95
N GLN A 61 -10.54 4.41 -10.48
CA GLN A 61 -11.46 5.50 -10.83
C GLN A 61 -12.48 5.03 -11.87
N GLU A 62 -12.05 4.30 -12.90
CA GLU A 62 -12.95 3.68 -13.88
C GLU A 62 -13.94 2.72 -13.22
N SER A 63 -13.46 1.82 -12.35
CA SER A 63 -14.33 0.92 -11.59
C SER A 63 -15.36 1.66 -10.74
N VAL A 64 -14.96 2.76 -10.11
CA VAL A 64 -15.83 3.59 -9.27
C VAL A 64 -16.89 4.26 -10.13
N ARG A 65 -16.54 4.75 -11.32
CA ARG A 65 -17.51 5.33 -12.26
C ARG A 65 -18.56 4.31 -12.70
N GLU A 66 -18.14 3.09 -13.05
CA GLU A 66 -19.05 2.01 -13.43
C GLU A 66 -19.98 1.61 -12.27
N ARG A 67 -19.41 1.35 -11.08
CA ARG A 67 -20.18 0.86 -9.92
C ARG A 67 -21.12 1.90 -9.33
N LEU A 68 -20.79 3.19 -9.45
CA LEU A 68 -21.56 4.30 -8.91
C LEU A 68 -22.20 5.16 -10.00
N GLN A 69 -22.44 4.60 -11.19
CA GLN A 69 -23.06 5.32 -12.31
C GLN A 69 -24.37 6.03 -11.95
N ASN A 70 -25.15 5.43 -11.04
CA ASN A 70 -26.45 5.95 -10.59
C ASN A 70 -26.38 6.76 -9.27
N GLN A 71 -25.18 6.96 -8.70
CA GLN A 71 -24.97 7.65 -7.42
C GLN A 71 -23.92 8.77 -7.60
N VAL A 72 -24.25 9.77 -8.42
CA VAL A 72 -23.35 10.85 -8.85
C VAL A 72 -22.64 11.52 -7.68
N GLU A 73 -23.37 11.94 -6.63
CA GLU A 73 -22.78 12.62 -5.48
C GLU A 73 -21.77 11.72 -4.72
N ARG A 74 -22.12 10.45 -4.52
CA ARG A 74 -21.23 9.48 -3.86
C ARG A 74 -20.01 9.15 -4.73
N ARG A 75 -20.20 9.03 -6.05
CA ARG A 75 -19.13 8.81 -7.01
C ARG A 75 -18.12 9.95 -6.94
N ASP A 76 -18.59 11.18 -6.98
CA ASP A 76 -17.72 12.36 -7.00
C ASP A 76 -16.97 12.50 -5.67
N LEU A 77 -17.61 12.23 -4.53
CA LEU A 77 -16.94 12.16 -3.23
C LEU A 77 -15.83 11.12 -3.18
N VAL A 78 -16.06 9.92 -3.74
CA VAL A 78 -15.05 8.85 -3.77
C VAL A 78 -13.90 9.23 -4.70
N LEU A 79 -14.19 9.70 -5.92
CA LEU A 79 -13.18 10.09 -6.89
C LEU A 79 -12.32 11.27 -6.38
N ASN A 80 -12.91 12.25 -5.72
CA ASN A 80 -12.19 13.39 -5.15
C ASN A 80 -11.26 13.00 -3.99
N ARG A 81 -11.53 11.89 -3.30
CA ARG A 81 -10.66 11.36 -2.24
C ARG A 81 -9.56 10.45 -2.77
N MET A 82 -9.63 10.03 -4.03
CA MET A 82 -8.59 9.23 -4.66
C MET A 82 -7.37 10.09 -5.00
N ASN A 83 -6.44 10.18 -4.05
CA ASN A 83 -5.24 10.96 -4.23
C ASN A 83 -4.08 10.10 -4.77
N LYS A 84 -3.59 10.41 -5.97
CA LYS A 84 -2.38 9.82 -6.56
C LYS A 84 -1.17 10.03 -5.64
N GLU A 85 -1.09 11.16 -4.94
CA GLU A 85 -0.02 11.46 -3.98
C GLU A 85 -0.04 10.52 -2.78
N LEU A 86 -1.23 10.12 -2.31
CA LEU A 86 -1.32 9.16 -1.21
C LEU A 86 -0.82 7.79 -1.65
N CYS A 87 -1.15 7.38 -2.88
CA CYS A 87 -0.58 6.17 -3.46
C CYS A 87 0.94 6.28 -3.56
N HIS A 88 1.47 7.38 -4.13
CA HIS A 88 2.91 7.60 -4.28
C HIS A 88 3.63 7.50 -2.95
N LYS A 89 3.12 8.23 -1.94
CA LYS A 89 3.72 8.25 -0.62
C LYS A 89 3.75 6.86 0.02
N ASN A 90 2.65 6.11 -0.07
CA ASN A 90 2.58 4.75 0.47
C ASN A 90 3.54 3.80 -0.26
N GLN A 91 3.67 3.93 -1.58
CA GLN A 91 4.61 3.11 -2.36
C GLN A 91 6.07 3.44 -2.04
N LEU A 92 6.41 4.72 -1.92
CA LEU A 92 7.76 5.15 -1.55
C LEU A 92 8.13 4.75 -0.12
N GLN A 93 7.16 4.79 0.80
CA GLN A 93 7.36 4.30 2.16
C GLN A 93 7.62 2.80 2.18
N LEU A 94 6.79 2.01 1.47
CA LEU A 94 6.99 0.57 1.34
C LEU A 94 8.38 0.26 0.78
N LEU A 95 8.79 0.93 -0.30
CA LEU A 95 10.12 0.74 -0.88
C LEU A 95 11.25 1.15 0.07
N GLY A 96 11.05 2.17 0.90
CA GLY A 96 12.00 2.56 1.94
C GLY A 96 12.13 1.51 3.04
N GLU A 97 11.02 0.96 3.52
CA GLU A 97 10.97 -0.13 4.51
C GLU A 97 11.63 -1.41 3.98
N LEU A 98 11.50 -1.67 2.67
CA LEU A 98 12.14 -2.79 2.01
C LEU A 98 13.66 -2.62 1.82
N GLU A 99 14.19 -1.40 1.88
CA GLU A 99 15.65 -1.17 1.83
C GLU A 99 16.33 -1.28 3.19
N THR A 100 15.56 -1.32 4.27
CA THR A 100 16.07 -1.52 5.63
C THR A 100 16.07 -3.01 5.99
N ASP A 101 17.19 -3.51 6.50
CA ASP A 101 17.24 -4.86 7.05
C ASP A 101 16.43 -4.95 8.37
N PRO A 102 16.10 -6.14 8.91
CA PRO A 102 15.32 -6.27 10.14
C PRO A 102 15.99 -5.65 11.39
N ASN A 103 17.26 -5.25 11.31
CA ASN A 103 17.98 -4.52 12.35
C ASN A 103 17.98 -2.99 12.12
N GLY A 104 17.29 -2.50 11.08
CA GLY A 104 17.24 -1.09 10.71
C GLY A 104 18.49 -0.57 9.99
N LEU A 105 19.40 -1.46 9.58
CA LEU A 105 20.58 -1.08 8.82
C LEU A 105 20.25 -1.04 7.33
N LYS A 106 20.62 0.07 6.67
CA LYS A 106 20.57 0.18 5.21
C LYS A 106 21.60 -0.76 4.61
N GLN A 107 21.17 -1.84 3.98
CA GLN A 107 22.07 -2.75 3.29
C GLN A 107 22.09 -2.48 1.78
N PRO A 108 23.24 -2.08 1.21
CA PRO A 108 23.35 -1.92 -0.24
C PRO A 108 23.15 -3.30 -0.91
N GLY A 109 22.06 -3.45 -1.65
CA GLY A 109 21.77 -4.64 -2.46
C GLY A 109 20.80 -5.66 -1.86
N TYR A 110 20.31 -5.46 -0.62
CA TYR A 110 19.43 -6.40 0.07
C TYR A 110 18.12 -6.71 -0.66
N ASN A 111 17.68 -5.86 -1.60
CA ASN A 111 16.44 -6.08 -2.35
C ASN A 111 16.49 -5.71 -3.84
N ALA A 112 17.65 -5.93 -4.50
CA ALA A 112 17.79 -5.71 -5.94
C ALA A 112 16.75 -6.51 -6.77
N GLU A 113 16.41 -7.72 -6.32
CA GLU A 113 15.37 -8.54 -6.96
C GLU A 113 13.96 -7.95 -6.75
N LEU A 114 13.65 -7.51 -5.53
CA LEU A 114 12.35 -6.90 -5.24
C LEU A 114 12.14 -5.60 -6.03
N TYR A 115 13.21 -4.82 -6.20
CA TYR A 115 13.19 -3.66 -7.09
C TYR A 115 12.94 -4.06 -8.54
N LYS A 116 13.64 -5.08 -9.06
CA LYS A 116 13.41 -5.58 -10.42
C LYS A 116 11.95 -5.98 -10.61
N ASN A 117 11.37 -6.68 -9.63
CA ASN A 117 9.95 -7.04 -9.64
C ASN A 117 9.06 -5.79 -9.62
N TYR A 118 9.42 -4.76 -8.85
CA TYR A 118 8.68 -3.49 -8.81
C TYR A 118 8.69 -2.76 -10.16
N ALA A 119 9.86 -2.58 -10.76
CA ALA A 119 10.02 -1.93 -12.05
C ALA A 119 9.31 -2.71 -13.18
N GLU A 120 9.40 -4.04 -13.16
CA GLU A 120 8.73 -4.93 -14.10
C GLU A 120 7.20 -4.86 -13.97
N CYS A 121 6.68 -4.89 -12.75
CA CYS A 121 5.25 -4.72 -12.48
C CYS A 121 4.76 -3.35 -12.96
N ALA A 122 5.42 -2.26 -12.55
CA ALA A 122 5.05 -0.90 -12.94
C ALA A 122 5.04 -0.71 -14.47
N SER A 123 6.08 -1.20 -15.15
CA SER A 123 6.19 -1.13 -16.61
C SER A 123 5.12 -1.95 -17.32
N SER A 124 4.76 -3.11 -16.77
CA SER A 124 3.71 -3.97 -17.34
C SER A 124 2.33 -3.35 -17.16
N LEU A 125 2.05 -2.75 -15.99
CA LEU A 125 0.80 -2.01 -15.74
C LEU A 125 0.67 -0.76 -16.62
N GLN A 126 1.79 -0.16 -17.03
CA GLN A 126 1.78 0.99 -17.95
C GLN A 126 1.40 0.60 -19.38
N LYS A 127 1.83 -0.58 -19.82
CA LYS A 127 1.57 -1.11 -21.17
C LYS A 127 0.17 -1.70 -21.32
N ALA A 128 -0.57 -1.84 -20.23
CA ALA A 128 -1.93 -2.36 -20.24
C ALA A 128 -2.86 -1.43 -21.04
N PRO A 129 -3.63 -1.94 -22.02
CA PRO A 129 -4.51 -1.12 -22.84
C PRO A 129 -5.73 -0.59 -22.11
N ASP A 130 -6.19 -1.29 -21.07
CA ASP A 130 -7.41 -0.95 -20.31
C ASP A 130 -7.32 -1.45 -18.85
N CYS A 131 -8.31 -1.08 -18.03
CA CYS A 131 -8.36 -1.47 -16.62
C CYS A 131 -8.54 -2.98 -16.41
N GLN A 132 -9.17 -3.71 -17.34
CA GLN A 132 -9.29 -5.16 -17.24
C GLN A 132 -7.91 -5.83 -17.38
N ALA A 133 -7.10 -5.37 -18.34
CA ALA A 133 -5.73 -5.78 -18.52
C ALA A 133 -4.86 -5.37 -17.32
N VAL A 134 -5.01 -4.15 -16.78
CA VAL A 134 -4.32 -3.72 -15.54
C VAL A 134 -4.62 -4.69 -14.39
N ARG A 135 -5.90 -5.04 -14.16
CA ARG A 135 -6.28 -6.01 -13.11
C ARG A 135 -5.72 -7.39 -13.38
N SER A 136 -5.76 -7.87 -14.63
CA SER A 136 -5.21 -9.17 -14.99
C SER A 136 -3.71 -9.22 -14.70
N ILE A 137 -2.95 -8.24 -15.19
CA ILE A 137 -1.51 -8.14 -14.96
C ILE A 137 -1.20 -8.04 -13.46
N TYR A 138 -1.88 -7.16 -12.73
CA TYR A 138 -1.65 -6.99 -11.29
C TYR A 138 -1.87 -8.29 -10.51
N ASN A 139 -2.84 -9.12 -10.92
CA ASN A 139 -3.18 -10.36 -10.23
C ASN A 139 -2.34 -11.57 -10.65
N THR A 140 -1.88 -11.61 -11.90
CA THR A 140 -1.26 -12.80 -12.52
C THR A 140 0.25 -12.67 -12.71
N LEU A 141 0.78 -11.46 -12.88
CA LEU A 141 2.21 -11.26 -13.10
C LEU A 141 2.99 -11.59 -11.80
N PRO A 142 3.94 -12.53 -11.81
CA PRO A 142 4.69 -12.91 -10.62
C PRO A 142 5.38 -11.73 -9.93
N ALA A 143 5.89 -10.79 -10.73
CA ALA A 143 6.50 -9.56 -10.25
C ALA A 143 5.53 -8.71 -9.39
N CYS A 144 4.27 -8.56 -9.82
CA CYS A 144 3.24 -7.86 -9.06
C CYS A 144 2.78 -8.65 -7.82
N GLN A 145 2.72 -9.98 -7.90
CA GLN A 145 2.34 -10.83 -6.77
C GLN A 145 3.34 -10.72 -5.62
N LYS A 146 4.64 -10.72 -5.92
CA LYS A 146 5.70 -10.54 -4.92
C LYS A 146 5.53 -9.22 -4.16
N ILE A 147 5.27 -8.12 -4.86
CA ILE A 147 5.00 -6.81 -4.24
C ILE A 147 3.77 -6.86 -3.33
N ARG A 148 2.68 -7.49 -3.79
CA ARG A 148 1.44 -7.62 -3.01
C ARG A 148 1.66 -8.42 -1.72
N LEU A 149 2.44 -9.50 -1.79
CA LEU A 149 2.79 -10.30 -0.61
C LEU A 149 3.62 -9.47 0.38
N SER A 150 4.58 -8.68 -0.10
CA SER A 150 5.35 -7.75 0.74
C SER A 150 4.47 -6.67 1.39
N GLN A 151 3.36 -6.25 0.76
CA GLN A 151 2.40 -5.31 1.36
C GLN A 151 1.51 -5.94 2.45
N LEU A 152 1.34 -7.27 2.42
CA LEU A 152 0.47 -8.02 3.32
C LEU A 152 1.19 -8.53 4.58
N GLN A 153 2.52 -8.55 4.59
CA GLN A 153 3.33 -8.97 5.74
C GLN A 153 4.02 -7.76 6.39
N PRO A 154 3.37 -7.08 7.35
CA PRO A 154 4.01 -5.99 8.05
C PRO A 154 4.83 -6.41 9.28
N ASP A 155 4.76 -7.66 9.72
CA ASP A 155 5.40 -8.10 10.96
C ASP A 155 5.85 -9.57 10.83
N SER A 156 7.14 -9.77 10.62
CA SER A 156 7.86 -11.00 11.01
C SER A 156 9.21 -10.60 11.58
#